data_AF-A0A0A0DBS5-F1
#
_entry.id   AF-A0A0A0DBS5-F1
#
_cell.length_a   1.000
_cell.length_b   1.000
_cell.length_c   1.000
_cell.angle_alpha   90.00
_cell.angle_beta   90.00
_cell.angle_gamma   90.00
#
_symmetry.space_group_name_H-M   'P 1'
#
loop_
_entity.id
_entity.type
_entity.pdbx_description
1 polymer ?
#
loop_
_entity_poly.entity_id
_entity_poly.type
_entity_poly.pdbx_seq_one_letter_code
_entity_poly.pdbx_strand_id
1 'polypeptide(L)'
;MNKPRLLRLVQLLRAPLPDELSGFSMSFFRTNVDLNDFGADNAVWRPGFNCGTVCCALGLAALDPEFQTAGLHLSGGNVYFENSNSYDAGAEFFEIPIDHAERIFYPDDDLYGPRPHRPETVADVIERYVETGVLP
;
A
#
# COMPACT_ATOMS: atom_id res chain seq x y z
N MET A 1 -4.39 10.77 -13.04
CA MET A 1 -3.41 9.77 -12.61
C MET A 1 -2.04 10.40 -12.61
N ASN A 2 -1.42 10.42 -11.44
CA ASN A 2 -0.10 10.98 -11.22
C ASN A 2 0.96 9.88 -11.43
N LYS A 3 1.37 9.69 -12.69
CA LYS A 3 2.35 8.65 -13.07
C LYS A 3 3.67 8.72 -12.28
N PRO A 4 4.27 9.90 -12.05
CA PRO A 4 5.50 10.00 -11.26
C PRO A 4 5.37 9.40 -9.86
N ARG A 5 4.28 9.69 -9.14
CA ARG A 5 4.03 9.13 -7.80
C ARG A 5 3.84 7.61 -7.85
N LEU A 6 3.08 7.08 -8.80
CA LEU A 6 2.92 5.62 -8.94
C LEU A 6 4.24 4.90 -9.26
N LEU A 7 5.06 5.47 -10.15
CA LEU A 7 6.37 4.90 -10.47
C LEU A 7 7.36 5.00 -9.30
N ARG A 8 7.27 6.05 -8.48
CA ARG A 8 8.03 6.14 -7.24
C ARG A 8 7.59 5.04 -6.26
N LEU A 9 6.30 4.75 -6.15
CA LEU A 9 5.82 3.61 -5.34
C LEU A 9 6.35 2.27 -5.87
N VAL A 10 6.39 2.07 -7.20
CA VAL A 10 7.03 0.89 -7.82
C VAL A 10 8.51 0.76 -7.40
N GLN A 11 9.25 1.87 -7.40
CA GLN A 11 10.65 1.88 -6.95
C GLN A 11 10.77 1.47 -5.47
N LEU A 12 9.88 1.97 -4.60
CA LEU A 12 9.88 1.62 -3.18
C LEU A 12 9.57 0.14 -2.95
N LEU A 13 8.61 -0.41 -3.69
CA LEU A 13 8.22 -1.82 -3.60
C LEU A 13 9.32 -2.78 -4.10
N ARG A 14 10.15 -2.34 -5.05
CA ARG A 14 11.29 -3.11 -5.59
C ARG A 14 12.60 -2.86 -4.85
N ALA A 15 12.68 -1.82 -4.02
CA ALA A 15 13.88 -1.50 -3.28
C ALA A 15 14.07 -2.50 -2.12
N PRO A 16 15.33 -2.84 -1.78
CA PRO A 16 15.62 -3.48 -0.50
C PRO A 16 15.05 -2.60 0.61
N LEU A 17 14.24 -3.17 1.48
CA LEU A 17 13.74 -2.43 2.64
C LEU A 17 14.93 -2.06 3.53
N PRO A 18 15.05 -0.80 3.98
CA PRO A 18 15.98 -0.40 5.02
C PRO A 18 15.94 -1.36 6.22
N ASP A 19 17.06 -1.54 6.92
CA ASP A 19 17.12 -2.42 8.11
C ASP A 19 16.12 -2.00 9.21
N GLU A 20 15.80 -0.71 9.29
CA GLU A 20 14.76 -0.16 10.19
C GLU A 20 13.35 -0.63 9.83
N LEU A 21 13.17 -1.13 8.61
CA LEU A 21 11.98 -1.77 8.08
C LEU A 21 12.18 -3.30 7.94
N SER A 22 13.28 -3.90 8.41
CA SER A 22 13.55 -5.34 8.32
C SER A 22 12.66 -6.21 9.23
N GLY A 23 11.85 -5.59 10.10
CA GLY A 23 10.76 -6.23 10.83
C GLY A 23 9.54 -6.56 9.95
N PHE A 24 9.60 -6.20 8.67
CA PHE A 24 8.65 -6.56 7.64
C PHE A 24 8.49 -8.07 7.53
N SER A 25 7.41 -8.58 8.10
CA SER A 25 7.15 -10.02 8.16
C SER A 25 5.74 -10.30 7.66
N MET A 26 5.67 -11.01 6.53
CA MET A 26 4.44 -11.54 5.92
C MET A 26 3.59 -12.37 6.89
N SER A 27 4.20 -12.90 7.95
CA SER A 27 3.54 -13.71 8.97
C SER A 27 2.68 -12.88 9.94
N PHE A 28 2.99 -11.59 10.15
CA PHE A 28 2.37 -10.78 11.20
C PHE A 28 0.96 -10.29 10.84
N PHE A 29 0.69 -9.99 9.56
CA PHE A 29 -0.65 -9.68 9.08
C PHE A 29 -1.57 -10.90 9.23
N ARG A 30 -1.06 -12.11 8.95
CA ARG A 30 -1.80 -13.37 9.07
C ARG A 30 -2.12 -13.76 10.51
N THR A 31 -1.25 -13.45 11.49
CA THR A 31 -1.55 -13.73 12.90
C THR A 31 -2.59 -12.77 13.49
N ASN A 32 -2.75 -11.56 12.95
CA ASN A 32 -3.59 -10.53 13.57
C ASN A 32 -4.85 -10.13 12.78
N VAL A 33 -4.90 -10.33 11.47
CA VAL A 33 -6.03 -9.89 10.61
C VAL A 33 -6.88 -11.05 10.09
N ASP A 34 -6.29 -12.19 9.72
CA ASP A 34 -7.03 -13.35 9.16
C ASP A 34 -7.45 -14.39 10.23
N LEU A 35 -6.76 -14.47 11.38
CA LEU A 35 -7.02 -15.50 12.39
C LEU A 35 -7.94 -15.06 13.54
N ASN A 36 -8.33 -13.78 13.58
CA ASN A 36 -9.25 -13.29 14.59
C ASN A 36 -10.46 -12.69 13.89
N ASP A 37 -11.61 -13.33 14.13
CA ASP A 37 -12.99 -12.85 13.92
C ASP A 37 -13.29 -11.61 14.81
N PHE A 38 -12.30 -10.73 14.97
CA PHE A 38 -12.33 -9.49 15.74
C PHE A 38 -12.07 -8.37 14.74
N GLY A 39 -13.07 -7.51 14.57
CA GLY A 39 -13.03 -6.37 13.65
C GLY A 39 -11.68 -5.67 13.70
N ALA A 40 -11.15 -5.37 12.51
CA ALA A 40 -9.89 -4.68 12.27
C ALA A 40 -9.55 -3.73 13.42
N ASP A 41 -8.70 -4.20 14.34
CA ASP A 41 -8.24 -3.35 15.42
C ASP A 41 -7.26 -2.36 14.79
N ASN A 42 -7.73 -1.13 14.60
CA ASN A 42 -6.96 0.00 14.08
C ASN A 42 -5.67 0.27 14.91
N ALA A 43 -5.49 -0.39 16.07
CA ALA A 43 -4.26 -0.37 16.86
C ALA A 43 -3.13 -1.28 16.34
N VAL A 44 -3.33 -2.05 15.26
CA VAL A 44 -2.34 -3.04 14.76
C VAL A 44 -1.27 -2.40 13.85
N TRP A 45 -1.47 -1.18 13.36
CA TRP A 45 -0.39 -0.45 12.70
C TRP A 45 0.64 0.02 13.72
N ARG A 46 1.83 -0.56 13.65
CA ARG A 46 2.98 -0.19 14.48
C ARG A 46 4.09 0.35 13.60
N PRO A 47 4.75 1.47 13.98
CA PRO A 47 5.99 1.90 13.35
C PRO A 47 6.99 0.72 13.34
N GLY A 48 7.40 0.28 12.14
CA GLY A 48 8.25 -0.90 11.92
C GLY A 48 7.55 -2.14 11.36
N PHE A 49 6.22 -2.13 11.21
CA PHE A 49 5.43 -3.22 10.63
C PHE A 49 4.76 -2.79 9.32
N ASN A 50 5.54 -2.79 8.25
CA ASN A 50 5.02 -2.81 6.88
C ASN A 50 4.94 -4.30 6.48
N CYS A 51 3.85 -4.76 5.87
CA CYS A 51 3.59 -6.20 5.71
C CYS A 51 3.78 -6.75 4.28
N GLY A 52 4.11 -5.89 3.32
CA GLY A 52 4.46 -6.30 1.95
C GLY A 52 3.34 -6.75 1.05
N THR A 53 2.13 -6.75 1.57
CA THR A 53 0.94 -6.92 0.77
C THR A 53 0.56 -5.61 0.09
N VAL A 54 -0.40 -5.75 -0.80
CA VAL A 54 -1.09 -4.68 -1.50
C VAL A 54 -1.58 -3.57 -0.55
N CYS A 55 -2.20 -3.93 0.59
CA CYS A 55 -2.66 -2.93 1.58
C CYS A 55 -1.52 -2.20 2.29
N CYS A 56 -0.36 -2.84 2.38
CA CYS A 56 0.83 -2.22 2.95
C CYS A 56 1.57 -1.33 1.94
N ALA A 57 1.27 -1.38 0.65
CA ALA A 57 1.86 -0.47 -0.35
C ALA A 57 1.50 1.00 -0.06
N LEU A 58 0.26 1.27 0.34
CA LEU A 58 -0.17 2.63 0.70
C LEU A 58 0.47 3.11 2.01
N GLY A 59 0.61 2.21 3.01
CA GLY A 59 1.36 2.51 4.23
C GLY A 59 2.84 2.78 3.97
N LEU A 60 3.47 1.99 3.10
CA LEU A 60 4.85 2.21 2.64
C LEU A 60 4.99 3.56 1.94
N ALA A 61 4.03 3.91 1.08
CA ALA A 61 4.00 5.23 0.45
C ALA A 61 3.98 6.36 1.50
N ALA A 62 3.13 6.27 2.52
CA ALA A 62 3.04 7.30 3.55
C ALA A 62 4.28 7.42 4.47
N LEU A 63 5.24 6.50 4.34
CA LEU A 63 6.54 6.55 5.02
C LEU A 63 7.67 7.12 4.15
N ASP A 64 7.44 7.29 2.85
CA ASP A 64 8.44 7.84 1.95
C ASP A 64 8.57 9.36 2.15
N PRO A 65 9.79 9.90 2.36
CA PRO A 65 9.98 11.34 2.61
C PRO A 65 9.51 12.25 1.46
N GLU A 66 9.58 11.79 0.21
CA GLU A 66 9.11 12.55 -0.95
C GLU A 66 7.58 12.66 -0.91
N PHE A 67 6.89 11.56 -0.61
CA PHE A 67 5.44 11.57 -0.44
C PHE A 67 4.97 12.33 0.80
N GLN A 68 5.72 12.27 1.90
CA GLN A 68 5.46 13.08 3.10
C GLN A 68 5.58 14.58 2.84
N THR A 69 6.62 14.99 2.09
CA THR A 69 6.77 16.38 1.65
C THR A 69 5.59 16.81 0.76
N ALA A 70 5.04 15.88 -0.01
CA ALA A 70 3.86 16.10 -0.83
C ALA A 70 2.53 16.01 -0.05
N GLY A 71 2.55 15.77 1.27
CA GLY A 71 1.38 15.81 2.15
C GLY A 71 0.79 14.45 2.54
N LEU A 72 1.29 13.34 2.00
CA LEU A 72 0.86 12.00 2.35
C LEU A 72 1.48 11.59 3.69
N HIS A 73 0.66 11.26 4.69
CA HIS A 73 1.19 10.93 6.02
C HIS A 73 0.39 9.82 6.68
N LEU A 74 0.99 9.23 7.71
CA LEU A 74 0.48 8.07 8.42
C LEU A 74 0.22 8.45 9.87
N SER A 75 -1.03 8.29 10.32
CA SER A 75 -1.45 8.67 11.67
C SER A 75 -2.48 7.69 12.19
N GLY A 76 -2.32 7.20 13.43
CA GLY A 76 -3.27 6.26 14.03
C GLY A 76 -3.57 5.01 13.17
N GLY A 77 -2.59 4.58 12.37
CA GLY A 77 -2.71 3.43 11.46
C GLY A 77 -3.43 3.67 10.14
N ASN A 78 -3.89 4.90 9.88
CA ASN A 78 -4.51 5.29 8.62
C ASN A 78 -3.58 6.20 7.83
N VAL A 79 -3.65 6.09 6.50
CA VAL A 79 -2.98 7.01 5.59
C VAL A 79 -3.89 8.20 5.33
N TYR A 80 -3.34 9.40 5.33
CA TYR A 80 -4.07 10.64 5.13
C TYR A 80 -3.42 11.48 4.04
N PHE A 81 -4.26 12.14 3.25
CA PHE A 81 -3.89 13.15 2.29
C PHE A 81 -5.02 14.18 2.24
N GLU A 82 -4.70 15.44 2.48
CA GLU A 82 -5.68 16.52 2.62
C GLU A 82 -6.82 16.17 3.60
N ASN A 83 -8.07 16.05 3.12
CA ASN A 83 -9.25 15.70 3.92
C ASN A 83 -9.66 14.23 3.79
N SER A 84 -8.88 13.43 3.05
CA SER A 84 -9.15 12.04 2.74
C SER A 84 -8.33 11.10 3.62
N ASN A 85 -8.80 9.86 3.79
CA ASN A 85 -8.07 8.82 4.51
C ASN A 85 -8.10 7.48 3.77
N SER A 86 -7.18 6.58 4.12
CA SER A 86 -7.09 5.22 3.61
C SER A 86 -7.15 5.20 2.07
N TYR A 87 -8.04 4.42 1.46
CA TYR A 87 -8.09 4.31 -0.01
C TYR A 87 -8.47 5.62 -0.70
N ASP A 88 -9.30 6.46 -0.08
CA ASP A 88 -9.61 7.80 -0.59
C ASP A 88 -8.36 8.68 -0.64
N ALA A 89 -7.52 8.62 0.41
CA ALA A 89 -6.24 9.33 0.41
C ALA A 89 -5.31 8.81 -0.70
N GLY A 90 -5.27 7.50 -0.91
CA GLY A 90 -4.51 6.90 -2.02
C GLY A 90 -5.04 7.32 -3.39
N ALA A 91 -6.36 7.29 -3.58
CA ALA A 91 -7.02 7.70 -4.81
C ALA A 91 -6.70 9.15 -5.16
N GLU A 92 -6.85 10.04 -4.18
CA GLU A 92 -6.58 11.47 -4.35
C GLU A 92 -5.09 11.75 -4.57
N PHE A 93 -4.21 11.17 -3.74
CA PHE A 93 -2.77 11.39 -3.84
C PHE A 93 -2.16 10.87 -5.16
N PHE A 94 -2.58 9.69 -5.63
CA PHE A 94 -2.13 9.13 -6.90
C PHE A 94 -2.98 9.60 -8.09
N GLU A 95 -4.00 10.41 -7.86
CA GLU A 95 -4.98 10.91 -8.84
C GLU A 95 -5.63 9.78 -9.67
N ILE A 96 -6.01 8.69 -9.04
CA ILE A 96 -6.66 7.53 -9.68
C ILE A 96 -8.12 7.41 -9.21
N PRO A 97 -9.00 6.75 -9.98
CA PRO A 97 -10.35 6.44 -9.53
C PRO A 97 -10.35 5.68 -8.20
N ILE A 98 -11.33 5.95 -7.33
CA ILE A 98 -11.42 5.32 -6.00
C ILE A 98 -11.56 3.79 -6.10
N ASP A 99 -12.35 3.29 -7.04
CA ASP A 99 -12.49 1.86 -7.31
C ASP A 99 -11.18 1.22 -7.75
N HIS A 100 -10.34 1.95 -8.48
CA HIS A 100 -9.00 1.49 -8.82
C HIS A 100 -8.07 1.54 -7.61
N ALA A 101 -8.15 2.56 -6.76
CA ALA A 101 -7.35 2.65 -5.54
C ALA A 101 -7.72 1.52 -4.56
N GLU A 102 -9.01 1.22 -4.39
CA GLU A 102 -9.47 0.09 -3.60
C GLU A 102 -8.90 -1.20 -4.15
N ARG A 103 -8.98 -1.48 -5.46
CA ARG A 103 -8.39 -2.70 -6.03
C ARG A 103 -6.86 -2.74 -5.94
N ILE A 104 -6.18 -1.63 -6.21
CA ILE A 104 -4.71 -1.53 -6.17
C ILE A 104 -4.19 -1.59 -4.74
N PHE A 105 -4.94 -1.16 -3.71
CA PHE A 105 -4.48 -1.10 -2.32
C PHE A 105 -5.23 -2.07 -1.39
N TYR A 106 -6.10 -2.93 -1.93
CA TYR A 106 -6.72 -4.06 -1.22
C TYR A 106 -6.07 -5.37 -1.66
N PRO A 107 -5.93 -6.39 -0.79
CA PRO A 107 -5.41 -7.71 -1.17
C PRO A 107 -6.39 -8.50 -2.06
N ASP A 108 -6.62 -8.02 -3.29
CA ASP A 108 -7.51 -8.59 -4.30
C ASP A 108 -6.86 -9.83 -4.97
N ASP A 109 -7.28 -11.03 -4.57
CA ASP A 109 -6.77 -12.29 -5.11
C ASP A 109 -7.09 -12.46 -6.61
N ASP A 110 -8.11 -11.80 -7.16
CA ASP A 110 -8.42 -11.83 -8.59
C ASP A 110 -7.42 -10.98 -9.39
N LEU A 111 -6.92 -9.89 -8.79
CA LEU A 111 -5.95 -8.99 -9.40
C LEU A 111 -4.50 -9.51 -9.28
N TYR A 112 -4.14 -10.04 -8.11
CA TYR A 112 -2.76 -10.41 -7.78
C TYR A 112 -2.49 -11.92 -7.78
N GLY A 113 -3.54 -12.73 -7.94
CA GLY A 113 -3.46 -14.19 -7.86
C GLY A 113 -3.41 -14.72 -6.42
N PRO A 114 -3.14 -16.02 -6.24
CA PRO A 114 -3.17 -16.65 -4.92
C PRO A 114 -2.05 -16.12 -4.02
N ARG A 115 -2.40 -15.89 -2.75
CA ARG A 115 -1.48 -15.41 -1.72
C ARG A 115 -0.27 -16.35 -1.52
N PRO A 116 0.88 -15.82 -1.06
CA PRO A 116 1.12 -14.44 -0.64
C PRO A 116 1.37 -13.48 -1.81
N HIS A 117 0.74 -12.29 -1.76
CA HIS A 117 1.05 -11.18 -2.68
C HIS A 117 2.38 -10.57 -2.27
N ARG A 118 3.38 -10.67 -3.15
CA ARG A 118 4.72 -10.14 -2.90
C ARG A 118 4.82 -8.68 -3.38
N PRO A 119 5.69 -7.84 -2.78
CA PRO A 119 5.88 -6.45 -3.23
C PRO A 119 6.14 -6.33 -4.72
N GLU A 120 6.88 -7.27 -5.31
CA GLU A 120 7.17 -7.31 -6.73
C GLU A 120 5.90 -7.50 -7.57
N THR A 121 4.98 -8.37 -7.14
CA THR A 121 3.69 -8.57 -7.82
C THR A 121 2.84 -7.30 -7.78
N VAL A 122 2.86 -6.59 -6.65
CA VAL A 122 2.16 -5.29 -6.52
C VAL A 122 2.77 -4.25 -7.45
N ALA A 123 4.11 -4.19 -7.49
CA ALA A 123 4.85 -3.30 -8.36
C ALA A 123 4.53 -3.55 -9.84
N ASP A 124 4.48 -4.81 -10.27
CA ASP A 124 4.20 -5.19 -11.65
C ASP A 124 2.78 -4.78 -12.09
N VAL A 125 1.77 -4.94 -11.21
CA VAL A 125 0.41 -4.48 -11.48
C VAL A 125 0.34 -2.95 -11.59
N ILE A 126 0.99 -2.22 -10.68
CA ILE A 126 1.03 -0.75 -10.73
C ILE A 126 1.73 -0.28 -12.00
N GLU A 127 2.86 -0.89 -12.37
CA GLU A 127 3.61 -0.54 -13.58
C GLU A 127 2.75 -0.76 -14.84
N ARG A 128 2.10 -1.93 -14.96
CA ARG A 128 1.16 -2.20 -16.06
C ARG A 128 -0.02 -1.22 -16.08
N TYR A 129 -0.55 -0.86 -14.91
CA TYR A 129 -1.64 0.12 -14.82
C TYR A 129 -1.17 1.52 -15.26
N VAL A 130 0.05 1.94 -14.92
CA VAL A 130 0.63 3.21 -15.38
C VAL A 130 0.83 3.25 -16.91
N GLU A 131 1.21 2.11 -17.49
CA GLU A 131 1.40 1.95 -18.94
C GLU A 131 0.08 1.97 -19.71
N THR A 132 -0.89 1.18 -19.26
CA THR A 132 -2.11 0.86 -20.02
C THR A 132 -3.33 1.68 -19.59
N GLY A 133 -3.34 2.22 -18.38
CA GLY A 133 -4.51 2.84 -17.76
C GLY A 133 -5.61 1.86 -17.37
N VAL A 134 -5.38 0.54 -17.48
CA VAL A 134 -6.37 -0.51 -17.24
C VAL A 134 -5.80 -1.49 -16.20
N LEU A 135 -6.61 -1.85 -15.20
CA LEU A 135 -6.23 -2.89 -14.26
C LEU A 135 -6.24 -4.27 -14.96
N PRO A 136 -5.21 -5.11 -14.75
CA PRO A 136 -5.15 -6.44 -15.35
C PRO A 136 -6.29 -7.37 -14.94
#